data_AF-A0ABD1Z9E9-F1
#
_entry.id   AF-A0ABD1Z9E9-F1
#
_cell.length_a   1.000
_cell.length_b   1.000
_cell.length_c   1.000
_cell.angle_alpha   90.00
_cell.angle_beta   90.00
_cell.angle_gamma   90.00
#
_symmetry.space_group_name_H-M   'P 1'
#
loop_
_entity.id
_entity.type
_entity.pdbx_description
1 polymer ?
#
loop_
_entity_poly.entity_id
_entity_poly.type
_entity_poly.pdbx_seq_one_letter_code
_entity_poly.pdbx_strand_id
1 'polypeptide(L)'
;MSLVSLSPSCADIFIRYSSCLTRSLCSNGPKEWLQFSRGIAVHWGKCMNRPQQEWAPVFSLSSARPTLDDVERLSRGRASKAKIGSRAVPHRLNADERKAFELAKKRGFVVHQPSTRRYPLINSHRNYCDALGIPCIRIEQGLAGQADEVVIDLTPLQLSEVDLQDFQEEITKVVASVVSDSIRSSVGEEATRTSVQEEIVHQTGAKLEDSVTAESAEESTDDFQFKPLRFQASSRSEARTIAQNCVEAWKSWSRSNLNLPA
;
A
#
# COMPACT_ATOMS: atom_id res chain seq x y z
N MET A 1 -40.30 36.09 -41.86
CA MET A 1 -41.08 37.05 -41.06
C MET A 1 -40.78 36.72 -39.60
N SER A 2 -39.85 37.41 -38.92
CA SER A 2 -39.96 38.80 -38.41
C SER A 2 -40.96 38.86 -37.24
N LEU A 3 -40.66 39.31 -36.00
CA LEU A 3 -39.46 39.89 -35.36
C LEU A 3 -39.57 39.71 -33.81
N VAL A 4 -38.44 39.64 -33.09
CA VAL A 4 -38.07 40.37 -31.82
C VAL A 4 -39.17 40.58 -30.74
N SER A 5 -39.06 40.13 -29.49
CA SER A 5 -38.34 40.72 -28.31
C SER A 5 -38.83 40.04 -26.99
N LEU A 6 -38.28 40.15 -25.77
CA LEU A 6 -36.99 40.61 -25.18
C LEU A 6 -36.81 39.94 -23.78
N SER A 7 -35.78 40.32 -22.99
CA SER A 7 -35.58 39.94 -21.57
C SER A 7 -35.74 41.13 -20.60
N PRO A 8 -35.86 40.86 -19.28
CA PRO A 8 -34.83 41.30 -18.31
C PRO A 8 -34.49 40.15 -17.31
N SER A 9 -33.26 39.87 -16.84
CA SER A 9 -32.05 40.63 -16.43
C SER A 9 -31.93 40.90 -14.92
N CYS A 10 -30.84 40.38 -14.33
CA CYS A 10 -30.11 40.85 -13.15
C CYS A 10 -30.77 40.87 -11.75
N ALA A 11 -30.15 40.13 -10.82
CA ALA A 11 -29.63 40.70 -9.57
C ALA A 11 -28.51 39.80 -8.98
N ASP A 12 -27.30 40.35 -8.84
CA ASP A 12 -26.16 39.68 -8.20
C ASP A 12 -26.32 39.58 -6.67
N ILE A 13 -25.79 38.49 -6.08
CA ILE A 13 -25.54 38.42 -4.63
C ILE A 13 -24.03 38.51 -4.39
N PHE A 14 -23.57 39.74 -4.19
CA PHE A 14 -22.18 40.08 -3.85
C PHE A 14 -22.12 40.48 -2.36
N ILE A 15 -21.81 39.54 -1.47
CA ILE A 15 -21.63 39.87 -0.04
C ILE A 15 -20.22 40.45 0.18
N ARG A 16 -20.16 41.77 0.30
CA ARG A 16 -19.01 42.47 0.88
C ARG A 16 -19.05 42.33 2.41
N TYR A 17 -17.91 41.99 3.01
CA TYR A 17 -17.60 42.42 4.38
C TYR A 17 -16.49 43.46 4.33
N SER A 18 -16.69 44.58 5.03
CA SER A 18 -15.70 45.67 5.07
C SER A 18 -15.70 46.38 6.41
N SER A 19 -14.48 46.68 6.88
CA SER A 19 -14.08 47.84 7.68
C SER A 19 -14.35 47.89 9.19
N CYS A 20 -13.41 48.63 9.83
CA CYS A 20 -13.35 49.18 11.19
C CYS A 20 -12.68 48.32 12.28
N LEU A 21 -11.72 48.83 13.09
CA LEU A 21 -11.13 50.19 13.20
C LEU A 21 -9.68 50.16 13.77
N THR A 22 -8.77 50.86 13.07
CA THR A 22 -7.61 51.69 13.51
C THR A 22 -6.79 51.47 14.83
N ARG A 23 -5.49 51.81 14.67
CA ARG A 23 -4.55 52.47 15.61
C ARG A 23 -3.86 51.64 16.71
N SER A 24 -2.55 51.47 16.54
CA SER A 24 -1.59 52.23 17.37
C SER A 24 -0.30 52.53 16.58
N LEU A 25 0.27 53.71 16.82
CA LEU A 25 1.58 54.14 16.31
C LEU A 25 2.66 53.77 17.32
N CYS A 26 3.80 53.26 16.85
CA CYS A 26 5.09 53.48 17.50
C CYS A 26 6.17 53.57 16.41
N SER A 27 7.15 54.44 16.62
CA SER A 27 8.02 54.96 15.56
C SER A 27 9.49 54.93 15.95
N ASN A 28 10.35 54.96 14.92
CA ASN A 28 11.78 55.27 14.93
C ASN A 28 12.78 54.18 15.37
N GLY A 29 13.67 53.83 14.43
CA GLY A 29 14.90 53.03 14.59
C GLY A 29 15.61 52.95 13.23
N PRO A 30 16.90 53.31 13.09
CA PRO A 30 17.46 53.72 11.80
C PRO A 30 17.97 52.57 10.92
N LYS A 31 18.19 52.92 9.65
CA LYS A 31 18.82 52.07 8.61
C LYS A 31 20.33 52.06 8.82
N GLU A 32 20.95 50.88 8.77
CA GLU A 32 22.36 50.76 8.36
C GLU A 32 22.54 49.66 7.31
N TRP A 33 23.50 49.90 6.42
CA TRP A 33 23.84 49.04 5.31
C TRP A 33 24.86 48.00 5.76
N LEU A 34 24.63 46.74 5.40
CA LEU A 34 25.74 45.80 5.16
C LEU A 34 25.39 44.90 3.99
N GLN A 35 25.99 45.22 2.84
CA GLN A 35 26.09 44.29 1.73
C GLN A 35 27.00 43.14 2.17
N PHE A 36 26.49 41.92 2.22
CA PHE A 36 27.35 40.74 2.17
C PHE A 36 26.87 39.77 1.09
N SER A 37 27.81 39.46 0.19
CA SER A 37 27.55 38.83 -1.09
C SER A 37 27.46 37.31 -0.99
N ARG A 38 26.77 36.69 -1.96
CA ARG A 38 26.80 35.25 -2.28
C ARG A 38 26.09 34.31 -1.28
N GLY A 39 24.78 34.46 -1.16
CA GLY A 39 23.90 33.34 -0.81
C GLY A 39 23.66 32.44 -2.03
N ILE A 40 23.97 31.14 -1.92
CA ILE A 40 23.58 30.15 -2.93
C ILE A 40 22.05 30.04 -2.90
N ALA A 41 21.39 30.49 -3.96
CA ALA A 41 19.95 30.34 -4.13
C ALA A 41 19.63 28.86 -4.42
N VAL A 42 19.51 28.06 -3.37
CA VAL A 42 18.84 26.76 -3.45
C VAL A 42 17.41 27.00 -3.90
N HIS A 43 17.18 26.70 -5.18
CA HIS A 43 15.86 26.76 -5.79
C HIS A 43 14.98 25.71 -5.09
N TRP A 44 14.15 26.17 -4.14
CA TRP A 44 13.04 25.37 -3.60
C TRP A 44 12.01 25.21 -4.72
N GLY A 45 12.34 24.32 -5.65
CA GLY A 45 11.45 23.89 -6.71
C GLY A 45 10.15 23.43 -6.08
N LYS A 46 9.05 24.00 -6.57
CA LYS A 46 7.70 23.70 -6.09
C LYS A 46 7.55 22.19 -5.96
N CYS A 47 7.42 21.68 -4.74
CA CYS A 47 6.92 20.35 -4.48
C CYS A 47 5.50 20.30 -5.06
N MET A 48 5.39 19.89 -6.32
CA MET A 48 4.10 19.69 -6.96
C MET A 48 3.30 18.73 -6.09
N ASN A 49 2.04 19.08 -5.82
CA ASN A 49 1.07 18.17 -5.25
C ASN A 49 1.05 16.92 -6.13
N ARG A 50 1.76 15.86 -5.70
CA ARG A 50 1.47 14.52 -6.17
C ARG A 50 0.01 14.29 -5.75
N PRO A 51 -0.94 14.09 -6.68
CA PRO A 51 -2.32 13.88 -6.31
C PRO A 51 -2.36 12.76 -5.29
N GLN A 52 -3.13 12.93 -4.20
CA GLN A 52 -3.28 11.86 -3.24
C GLN A 52 -3.82 10.66 -4.02
N GLN A 53 -3.16 9.52 -3.88
CA GLN A 53 -3.47 8.34 -4.67
C GLN A 53 -4.72 7.70 -4.06
N GLU A 54 -5.86 8.33 -4.33
CA GLU A 54 -7.17 7.88 -3.92
C GLU A 54 -7.47 6.58 -4.67
N TRP A 55 -7.53 5.50 -3.90
CA TRP A 55 -8.14 4.25 -4.32
C TRP A 55 -9.64 4.56 -4.50
N ALA A 56 -10.25 4.09 -5.58
CA ALA A 56 -11.70 4.07 -5.68
C ALA A 56 -12.21 2.84 -4.91
N PRO A 57 -13.24 2.96 -4.04
CA PRO A 57 -13.81 1.80 -3.39
C PRO A 57 -14.55 0.92 -4.41
N VAL A 58 -14.31 -0.38 -4.37
CA VAL A 58 -15.17 -1.36 -5.06
C VAL A 58 -16.48 -1.44 -4.27
N PHE A 59 -17.51 -0.74 -4.75
CA PHE A 59 -18.82 -0.70 -4.12
C PHE A 59 -19.52 -2.06 -4.22
N SER A 60 -19.36 -2.89 -3.19
CA SER A 60 -20.17 -4.08 -2.96
C SER A 60 -21.37 -3.73 -2.08
N LEU A 61 -22.56 -4.19 -2.46
CA LEU A 61 -23.83 -3.91 -1.76
C LEU A 61 -24.03 -4.75 -0.47
N SER A 62 -23.02 -5.52 -0.03
CA SER A 62 -23.13 -6.33 1.18
C SER A 62 -23.12 -5.46 2.44
N SER A 63 -24.16 -5.56 3.27
CA SER A 63 -24.34 -4.80 4.53
C SER A 63 -23.35 -5.20 5.64
N ALA A 64 -22.28 -5.91 5.31
CA ALA A 64 -21.31 -6.50 6.22
C ALA A 64 -19.94 -5.81 6.19
N ARG A 65 -19.61 -5.04 5.14
CA ARG A 65 -18.32 -4.34 5.04
C ARG A 65 -18.20 -3.23 6.09
N PRO A 66 -17.03 -3.08 6.75
CA PRO A 66 -16.78 -1.96 7.65
C PRO A 66 -16.78 -0.63 6.90
N THR A 67 -17.37 0.41 7.49
CA THR A 67 -17.21 1.76 6.93
C THR A 67 -15.82 2.31 7.27
N LEU A 68 -15.28 3.20 6.43
CA LEU A 68 -14.00 3.86 6.70
C LEU A 68 -13.99 4.64 8.01
N ASP A 69 -15.11 5.28 8.38
CA ASP A 69 -15.23 5.96 9.68
C ASP A 69 -15.16 4.94 10.83
N ASP A 70 -15.74 3.75 10.70
CA ASP A 70 -15.60 2.68 11.70
C ASP A 70 -14.15 2.21 11.83
N VAL A 71 -13.44 1.97 10.73
CA VAL A 71 -12.01 1.58 10.75
C VAL A 71 -11.15 2.68 11.39
N GLU A 72 -11.39 3.94 11.04
CA GLU A 72 -10.65 5.09 11.57
C GLU A 72 -10.97 5.35 13.05
N ARG A 73 -12.19 5.05 13.50
CA ARG A 73 -12.56 5.09 14.93
C ARG A 73 -11.91 3.95 15.71
N LEU A 74 -11.99 2.71 15.21
CA LEU A 74 -11.40 1.52 15.85
C LEU A 74 -9.89 1.65 16.01
N SER A 75 -9.19 2.11 14.97
CA SER A 75 -7.74 2.35 15.00
C SER A 75 -7.31 3.45 15.98
N ARG A 76 -8.24 4.32 16.41
CA ARG A 76 -8.06 5.31 17.50
C ARG A 76 -8.48 4.80 18.87
N GLY A 77 -8.97 3.56 18.98
CA GLY A 77 -9.53 3.00 20.21
C GLY A 77 -10.91 3.56 20.58
N ARG A 78 -11.64 4.15 19.62
CA ARG A 78 -13.03 4.59 19.78
C ARG A 78 -13.98 3.51 19.26
N ALA A 79 -15.14 3.37 19.89
CA ALA A 79 -16.17 2.43 19.43
C ALA A 79 -16.63 2.78 17.99
N SER A 80 -16.71 1.77 17.12
CA SER A 80 -17.40 1.83 15.83
C SER A 80 -18.89 2.12 16.03
N LYS A 81 -19.51 2.84 15.09
CA LYS A 81 -20.96 3.09 15.04
C LYS A 81 -21.71 1.78 14.79
N ALA A 82 -21.22 0.98 13.84
CA ALA A 82 -21.79 -0.31 13.48
C ALA A 82 -21.42 -1.47 14.44
N LYS A 83 -20.70 -1.19 15.55
CA LYS A 83 -20.18 -2.19 16.51
C LYS A 83 -19.29 -3.28 15.88
N ILE A 84 -18.73 -3.02 14.70
CA ILE A 84 -17.81 -3.91 13.99
C ILE A 84 -16.48 -4.02 14.77
N GLY A 85 -15.88 -5.22 14.77
CA GLY A 85 -14.61 -5.54 15.44
C GLY A 85 -14.78 -6.53 16.59
N SER A 86 -13.86 -7.50 16.70
CA SER A 86 -13.87 -8.47 17.80
C SER A 86 -13.17 -7.90 19.03
N ARG A 87 -13.78 -8.04 20.23
CA ARG A 87 -13.15 -7.62 21.49
C ARG A 87 -11.89 -8.40 21.84
N ALA A 88 -11.71 -9.61 21.26
CA ALA A 88 -10.50 -10.41 21.43
C ALA A 88 -9.33 -9.90 20.56
N VAL A 89 -9.61 -9.09 19.55
CA VAL A 89 -8.64 -8.61 18.56
C VAL A 89 -8.24 -7.16 18.87
N PRO A 90 -6.95 -6.86 19.08
CA PRO A 90 -6.52 -5.48 19.28
C PRO A 90 -6.60 -4.70 17.98
N HIS A 91 -7.21 -3.52 18.03
CA HIS A 91 -7.33 -2.59 16.90
C HIS A 91 -6.71 -1.21 17.14
N ARG A 92 -6.55 -0.78 18.41
CA ARG A 92 -5.97 0.54 18.75
C ARG A 92 -4.50 0.59 18.35
N LEU A 93 -4.12 1.58 17.54
CA LEU A 93 -2.75 1.81 17.10
C LEU A 93 -1.96 2.72 18.07
N ASN A 94 -0.69 2.41 18.26
CA ASN A 94 0.30 3.30 18.86
C ASN A 94 0.71 4.43 17.89
N ALA A 95 1.49 5.40 18.37
CA ALA A 95 1.90 6.56 17.56
C ALA A 95 2.72 6.17 16.30
N ASP A 96 3.62 5.20 16.41
CA ASP A 96 4.44 4.75 15.28
C ASP A 96 3.69 3.80 14.35
N GLU A 97 2.84 2.93 14.89
CA GLU A 97 1.91 2.12 14.09
C GLU A 97 0.93 3.01 13.31
N ARG A 98 0.48 4.13 13.89
CA ARG A 98 -0.33 5.13 13.19
C ARG A 98 0.44 5.74 12.01
N LYS A 99 1.72 6.11 12.18
CA LYS A 99 2.56 6.59 11.07
C LYS A 99 2.69 5.52 9.98
N ALA A 100 2.92 4.27 10.37
CA ALA A 100 3.00 3.13 9.44
C ALA A 100 1.68 2.88 8.69
N PHE A 101 0.54 3.03 9.37
CA PHE A 101 -0.79 2.90 8.78
C PHE A 101 -1.08 4.03 7.77
N GLU A 102 -0.83 5.30 8.11
CA GLU A 102 -1.00 6.40 7.15
C GLU A 102 -0.02 6.32 5.96
N LEU A 103 1.18 5.73 6.15
CA LEU A 103 2.09 5.40 5.05
C LEU A 103 1.57 4.25 4.20
N ALA A 104 0.97 3.21 4.80
CA ALA A 104 0.39 2.08 4.08
C ALA A 104 -0.79 2.52 3.20
N LYS A 105 -1.69 3.37 3.74
CA LYS A 105 -2.79 3.99 2.99
C LYS A 105 -2.34 4.74 1.74
N LYS A 106 -1.15 5.36 1.78
CA LYS A 106 -0.54 6.09 0.64
C LYS A 106 0.21 5.21 -0.35
N ARG A 107 0.64 4.01 0.06
CA ARG A 107 1.45 3.07 -0.76
C ARG A 107 0.63 1.91 -1.33
N GLY A 108 -0.49 1.56 -0.70
CA GLY A 108 -1.28 0.36 -1.00
C GLY A 108 -0.79 -0.91 -0.30
N PHE A 109 0.28 -0.84 0.50
CA PHE A 109 0.81 -1.98 1.27
C PHE A 109 1.41 -1.55 2.61
N VAL A 110 1.31 -2.43 3.62
CA VAL A 110 1.91 -2.21 4.94
C VAL A 110 3.23 -2.96 5.08
N VAL A 111 4.23 -2.34 5.71
CA VAL A 111 5.48 -3.00 6.09
C VAL A 111 5.43 -3.24 7.61
N HIS A 112 5.67 -4.47 8.02
CA HIS A 112 5.56 -4.87 9.42
C HIS A 112 6.70 -5.83 9.80
N GLN A 113 7.37 -5.54 10.92
CA GLN A 113 8.32 -6.46 11.53
C GLN A 113 7.62 -7.23 12.67
N PRO A 114 7.61 -8.58 12.65
CA PRO A 114 6.91 -9.40 13.63
C PRO A 114 7.59 -9.33 15.00
N SER A 115 7.20 -8.33 15.80
CA SER A 115 7.83 -8.02 17.10
C SER A 115 7.07 -8.55 18.32
N THR A 116 5.75 -8.77 18.24
CA THR A 116 4.96 -9.44 19.31
C THR A 116 3.69 -10.10 18.74
N ARG A 117 3.10 -11.08 19.44
CA ARG A 117 1.90 -11.85 19.00
C ARG A 117 0.60 -11.04 18.78
N ARG A 118 0.61 -9.71 18.86
CA ARG A 118 -0.60 -8.86 18.76
C ARG A 118 -0.36 -7.75 17.73
N TYR A 119 -1.02 -7.85 16.58
CA TYR A 119 -0.75 -7.00 15.42
C TYR A 119 -1.90 -6.03 15.08
N PRO A 120 -2.18 -5.00 15.91
CA PRO A 120 -3.28 -4.07 15.65
C PRO A 120 -3.07 -3.28 14.35
N LEU A 121 -1.83 -3.07 13.91
CA LEU A 121 -1.48 -2.50 12.61
C LEU A 121 -1.99 -3.37 11.44
N ILE A 122 -1.70 -4.68 11.45
CA ILE A 122 -2.16 -5.60 10.39
C ILE A 122 -3.68 -5.70 10.41
N ASN A 123 -4.30 -5.82 11.59
CA ASN A 123 -5.75 -5.89 11.74
C ASN A 123 -6.44 -4.63 11.21
N SER A 124 -5.89 -3.44 11.50
CA SER A 124 -6.42 -2.16 11.00
C SER A 124 -6.22 -2.01 9.50
N HIS A 125 -5.09 -2.48 8.95
CA HIS A 125 -4.84 -2.50 7.52
C HIS A 125 -5.79 -3.45 6.78
N ARG A 126 -6.05 -4.65 7.31
CA ARG A 126 -6.99 -5.59 6.72
C ARG A 126 -8.43 -5.06 6.74
N ASN A 127 -8.87 -4.51 7.88
CA ASN A 127 -10.19 -3.87 7.98
C ASN A 127 -10.31 -2.66 7.03
N TYR A 128 -9.23 -1.92 6.84
CA TYR A 128 -9.17 -0.86 5.83
C TYR A 128 -9.32 -1.44 4.42
N CYS A 129 -8.55 -2.45 4.03
CA CYS A 129 -8.70 -3.11 2.73
C CYS A 129 -10.12 -3.65 2.47
N ASP A 130 -10.76 -4.25 3.48
CA ASP A 130 -12.12 -4.80 3.40
C ASP A 130 -13.21 -3.71 3.30
N ALA A 131 -13.00 -2.54 3.93
CA ALA A 131 -13.86 -1.36 3.75
C ALA A 131 -13.87 -0.83 2.31
N LEU A 132 -12.89 -1.22 1.49
CA LEU A 132 -12.62 -0.63 0.18
C LEU A 132 -12.71 -1.63 -0.98
N GLY A 133 -12.74 -2.92 -0.68
CA GLY A 133 -12.66 -3.97 -1.69
C GLY A 133 -11.33 -3.97 -2.45
N ILE A 134 -10.21 -3.74 -1.76
CA ILE A 134 -8.84 -3.79 -2.31
C ILE A 134 -8.05 -4.93 -1.66
N PRO A 135 -7.04 -5.53 -2.32
CA PRO A 135 -6.31 -6.65 -1.73
C PRO A 135 -5.44 -6.17 -0.55
N CYS A 136 -5.32 -7.00 0.48
CA CYS A 136 -4.50 -6.67 1.65
C CYS A 136 -3.06 -7.17 1.46
N ILE A 137 -2.24 -6.33 0.83
CA ILE A 137 -0.81 -6.58 0.61
C ILE A 137 -0.01 -6.13 1.85
N ARG A 138 0.88 -7.00 2.34
CA ARG A 138 1.80 -6.69 3.44
C ARG A 138 3.17 -7.32 3.24
N ILE A 139 4.20 -6.70 3.81
CA ILE A 139 5.56 -7.24 3.91
C ILE A 139 5.80 -7.62 5.38
N GLU A 140 5.94 -8.91 5.65
CA GLU A 140 6.38 -9.47 6.92
C GLU A 140 7.91 -9.54 6.90
N GLN A 141 8.56 -8.61 7.61
CA GLN A 141 10.03 -8.50 7.56
C GLN A 141 10.71 -9.60 8.37
N GLY A 142 11.73 -10.24 7.80
CA GLY A 142 12.50 -11.27 8.49
C GLY A 142 13.24 -10.73 9.72
N LEU A 143 13.51 -11.61 10.69
CA LEU A 143 14.57 -11.35 11.67
C LEU A 143 15.94 -11.42 10.99
N ALA A 144 17.02 -11.05 11.69
CA ALA A 144 18.36 -11.06 11.11
C ALA A 144 18.73 -12.45 10.56
N GLY A 145 19.01 -12.53 9.26
CA GLY A 145 19.30 -13.79 8.55
C GLY A 145 18.09 -14.53 7.97
N GLN A 146 16.86 -14.03 8.17
CA GLN A 146 15.66 -14.55 7.51
C GLN A 146 15.27 -13.67 6.32
N ALA A 147 14.71 -14.28 5.28
CA ALA A 147 14.12 -13.57 4.14
C ALA A 147 12.91 -12.71 4.57
N ASP A 148 12.66 -11.62 3.86
CA ASP A 148 11.39 -10.89 3.97
C ASP A 148 10.32 -11.66 3.20
N GLU A 149 9.08 -11.71 3.70
CA GLU A 149 7.96 -12.37 3.03
C GLU A 149 6.90 -11.34 2.62
N VAL A 150 6.47 -11.38 1.36
CA VAL A 150 5.33 -10.60 0.86
C VAL A 150 4.09 -11.48 0.91
N VAL A 151 3.08 -11.04 1.68
CA VAL A 151 1.82 -11.74 1.86
C VAL A 151 0.67 -10.94 1.26
N ILE A 152 -0.14 -11.58 0.42
CA ILE A 152 -1.26 -10.97 -0.28
C ILE A 152 -2.54 -11.72 0.09
N ASP A 153 -3.39 -11.07 0.89
CA ASP A 153 -4.73 -11.60 1.23
C ASP A 153 -5.77 -11.00 0.27
N LEU A 154 -6.40 -11.86 -0.53
CA LEU A 154 -7.44 -11.52 -1.51
C LEU A 154 -8.85 -11.58 -0.92
N THR A 155 -9.04 -12.12 0.29
CA THR A 155 -10.34 -12.19 0.97
C THR A 155 -11.10 -10.86 1.03
N PRO A 156 -10.45 -9.70 1.28
CA PRO A 156 -11.12 -8.39 1.27
C PRO A 156 -11.80 -8.01 -0.05
N LEU A 157 -11.46 -8.66 -1.17
CA LEU A 157 -12.05 -8.37 -2.47
C LEU A 157 -13.52 -8.83 -2.53
N GLN A 158 -13.85 -9.99 -1.94
CA GLN A 158 -15.19 -10.62 -2.01
C GLN A 158 -15.71 -10.76 -3.46
N LEU A 159 -14.82 -11.13 -4.39
CA LEU A 159 -15.13 -11.36 -5.81
C LEU A 159 -15.58 -12.82 -6.05
N SER A 160 -15.99 -13.14 -7.28
CA SER A 160 -16.27 -14.53 -7.65
C SER A 160 -14.99 -15.38 -7.65
N GLU A 161 -15.14 -16.69 -7.55
CA GLU A 161 -14.00 -17.62 -7.57
C GLU A 161 -13.17 -17.48 -8.86
N VAL A 162 -13.84 -17.29 -10.01
CA VAL A 162 -13.21 -17.11 -11.32
C VAL A 162 -12.38 -15.83 -11.36
N ASP A 163 -12.93 -14.71 -10.87
CA ASP A 163 -12.23 -13.43 -10.81
C ASP A 163 -11.01 -13.48 -9.87
N LEU A 164 -11.13 -14.21 -8.75
CA LEU A 164 -10.04 -14.40 -7.80
C LEU A 164 -8.92 -15.26 -8.39
N GLN A 165 -9.24 -16.31 -9.14
CA GLN A 165 -8.27 -17.15 -9.84
C GLN A 165 -7.53 -16.37 -10.93
N ASP A 166 -8.25 -15.62 -11.79
CA ASP A 166 -7.64 -14.78 -12.83
C ASP A 166 -6.68 -13.73 -12.23
N PHE A 167 -7.10 -13.04 -11.16
CA PHE A 167 -6.23 -12.08 -10.49
C PHE A 167 -5.05 -12.73 -9.76
N GLN A 168 -5.22 -13.94 -9.21
CA GLN A 168 -4.13 -14.71 -8.61
C GLN A 168 -3.08 -15.13 -9.65
N GLU A 169 -3.49 -15.52 -10.85
CA GLU A 169 -2.56 -15.77 -11.95
C GLU A 169 -1.78 -14.52 -12.34
N GLU A 170 -2.46 -13.37 -12.46
CA GLU A 170 -1.83 -12.09 -12.82
C GLU A 170 -0.80 -11.66 -11.77
N ILE A 171 -1.13 -11.77 -10.48
CA ILE A 171 -0.15 -11.60 -9.39
C ILE A 171 1.04 -12.53 -9.59
N THR A 172 0.81 -13.82 -9.85
CA THR A 172 1.88 -14.82 -9.98
C THR A 172 2.82 -14.50 -11.16
N LYS A 173 2.27 -14.09 -12.31
CA LYS A 173 3.02 -13.61 -13.48
C LYS A 173 3.89 -12.39 -13.13
N VAL A 174 3.31 -11.42 -12.41
CA VAL A 174 4.00 -10.20 -11.97
C VAL A 174 5.14 -10.51 -10.98
N VAL A 175 4.93 -11.40 -9.99
CA VAL A 175 6.00 -11.78 -9.06
C VAL A 175 7.13 -12.53 -9.78
N ALA A 176 6.79 -13.49 -10.65
CA ALA A 176 7.79 -14.27 -11.40
C ALA A 176 8.71 -13.40 -12.26
N SER A 177 8.20 -12.31 -12.84
CA SER A 177 9.02 -11.34 -13.59
C SER A 177 10.03 -10.61 -12.69
N VAL A 178 9.60 -10.10 -11.53
CA VAL A 178 10.47 -9.36 -10.58
C VAL A 178 11.59 -10.24 -10.02
N VAL A 179 11.28 -11.50 -9.69
CA VAL A 179 12.28 -12.48 -9.22
C VAL A 179 13.27 -12.80 -10.34
N SER A 180 12.80 -13.00 -11.57
CA SER A 180 13.65 -13.28 -12.74
C SER A 180 14.62 -12.13 -13.05
N ASP A 181 14.15 -10.88 -12.98
CA ASP A 181 14.99 -9.70 -13.23
C ASP A 181 15.99 -9.44 -12.09
N SER A 182 15.65 -9.81 -10.85
CA SER A 182 16.56 -9.78 -9.72
C SER A 182 17.74 -10.77 -9.91
N ILE A 183 17.45 -11.99 -10.41
CA ILE A 183 18.48 -13.01 -10.74
C ILE A 183 19.37 -12.55 -11.90
N ARG A 184 18.80 -11.94 -12.94
CA ARG A 184 19.60 -11.41 -14.07
C ARG A 184 20.57 -10.30 -13.63
N SER A 185 20.15 -9.49 -12.66
CA SER A 185 20.95 -8.37 -12.14
C SER A 185 22.18 -8.83 -11.36
N SER A 186 22.12 -9.96 -10.64
CA SER A 186 23.28 -10.47 -9.89
C SER A 186 24.32 -11.15 -10.78
N VAL A 187 23.89 -11.92 -11.79
CA VAL A 187 24.80 -12.63 -12.72
C VAL A 187 25.59 -11.65 -13.61
N GLY A 188 25.02 -10.47 -13.91
CA GLY A 188 25.66 -9.46 -14.77
C GLY A 188 26.94 -8.82 -14.21
N GLU A 189 27.13 -8.82 -12.89
CA GLU A 189 28.30 -8.19 -12.26
C GLU A 189 29.53 -9.11 -12.19
N GLU A 190 29.35 -10.43 -12.25
CA GLU A 190 30.44 -11.40 -12.10
C GLU A 190 31.22 -11.64 -13.41
N ALA A 191 30.59 -11.41 -14.57
CA ALA A 191 31.17 -11.59 -15.90
C ALA A 191 32.36 -10.65 -16.24
N THR A 192 32.67 -9.67 -15.39
CA THR A 192 33.85 -8.79 -15.54
C THR A 192 35.01 -9.12 -14.60
N ARG A 193 34.93 -10.19 -13.79
CA ARG A 193 35.92 -10.42 -12.72
C ARG A 193 36.50 -11.83 -12.55
N THR A 194 36.44 -12.69 -13.57
CA THR A 194 37.22 -13.95 -13.55
C THR A 194 37.78 -14.33 -14.91
N SER A 195 38.95 -13.77 -15.24
CA SER A 195 40.00 -14.57 -15.90
C SER A 195 41.03 -14.92 -14.83
N VAL A 196 41.64 -16.11 -14.93
CA VAL A 196 42.62 -16.76 -14.02
C VAL A 196 42.03 -17.96 -13.26
N GLN A 197 42.55 -19.12 -13.67
CA GLN A 197 42.64 -20.43 -13.00
C GLN A 197 41.43 -21.37 -12.98
N GLU A 198 41.53 -22.35 -13.89
CA GLU A 198 40.89 -23.68 -13.84
C GLU A 198 41.52 -24.59 -12.76
N GLU A 199 40.90 -25.76 -12.59
CA GLU A 199 41.33 -26.93 -11.81
C GLU A 199 41.43 -26.79 -10.27
N ILE A 200 40.53 -27.50 -9.58
CA ILE A 200 40.89 -28.77 -8.92
C ILE A 200 39.63 -29.64 -8.76
N VAL A 201 39.77 -30.91 -9.17
CA VAL A 201 38.79 -31.98 -8.98
C VAL A 201 38.86 -32.50 -7.54
N HIS A 202 37.74 -32.77 -6.87
CA HIS A 202 37.53 -34.06 -6.20
C HIS A 202 36.09 -34.32 -5.71
N GLN A 203 35.73 -35.60 -5.72
CA GLN A 203 34.43 -36.15 -5.34
C GLN A 203 34.34 -36.39 -3.82
N THR A 204 33.18 -36.10 -3.22
CA THR A 204 32.68 -36.83 -2.03
C THR A 204 31.17 -37.05 -2.17
N GLY A 205 30.75 -38.31 -2.27
CA GLY A 205 29.33 -38.68 -2.22
C GLY A 205 28.84 -38.70 -0.77
N ALA A 206 27.64 -38.15 -0.53
CA ALA A 206 26.93 -38.27 0.74
C ALA A 206 25.57 -38.92 0.51
N LYS A 207 25.31 -39.98 1.28
CA LYS A 207 24.15 -40.87 1.21
C LYS A 207 22.90 -40.15 1.70
N LEU A 208 21.85 -40.10 0.88
CA LEU A 208 20.52 -39.63 1.28
C LEU A 208 19.63 -40.87 1.50
N GLU A 209 18.96 -40.96 2.64
CA GLU A 209 18.03 -42.06 2.95
C GLU A 209 16.58 -41.55 2.88
N ASP A 210 15.78 -42.18 2.02
CA ASP A 210 14.35 -41.90 1.89
C ASP A 210 13.57 -42.41 3.11
N SER A 211 12.79 -41.51 3.72
CA SER A 211 11.77 -41.86 4.71
C SER A 211 10.43 -41.27 4.30
N VAL A 212 9.78 -41.93 3.34
CA VAL A 212 8.43 -41.57 2.88
C VAL A 212 7.39 -42.10 3.87
N THR A 213 7.08 -41.31 4.91
CA THR A 213 5.85 -41.47 5.68
C THR A 213 4.67 -40.95 4.86
N ALA A 214 3.91 -41.87 4.27
CA ALA A 214 2.62 -41.56 3.66
C ALA A 214 1.57 -41.30 4.75
N GLU A 215 1.38 -40.05 5.12
CA GLU A 215 0.18 -39.64 5.87
C GLU A 215 -0.99 -39.57 4.90
N SER A 216 -1.96 -40.46 5.08
CA SER A 216 -3.22 -40.46 4.33
C SER A 216 -4.00 -39.19 4.62
N ALA A 217 -4.06 -38.28 3.65
CA ALA A 217 -4.95 -37.13 3.72
C ALA A 217 -6.40 -37.61 3.64
N GLU A 218 -7.15 -37.48 4.74
CA GLU A 218 -8.59 -37.64 4.69
C GLU A 218 -9.17 -36.46 3.91
N GLU A 219 -9.78 -36.76 2.76
CA GLU A 219 -10.38 -35.80 1.84
C GLU A 219 -11.71 -35.27 2.41
N SER A 220 -11.61 -34.48 3.48
CA SER A 220 -12.75 -33.68 3.96
C SER A 220 -13.20 -32.73 2.86
N THR A 221 -14.51 -32.51 2.75
CA THR A 221 -15.09 -31.46 1.90
C THR A 221 -14.63 -30.10 2.39
N ASP A 222 -13.47 -29.67 1.89
CA ASP A 222 -12.76 -28.48 2.34
C ASP A 222 -13.56 -27.24 1.92
N ASP A 223 -13.99 -26.46 2.90
CA ASP A 223 -14.47 -25.10 2.65
C ASP A 223 -13.35 -24.37 1.90
N PHE A 224 -13.62 -23.90 0.67
CA PHE A 224 -12.65 -23.25 -0.23
C PHE A 224 -12.18 -21.89 0.32
N GLN A 225 -11.45 -21.92 1.43
CA GLN A 225 -10.93 -20.77 2.13
C GLN A 225 -9.63 -20.34 1.44
N PHE A 226 -9.76 -19.37 0.53
CA PHE A 226 -8.64 -18.77 -0.20
C PHE A 226 -7.47 -18.44 0.74
N LYS A 227 -6.42 -19.25 0.63
CA LYS A 227 -5.19 -19.10 1.42
C LYS A 227 -4.43 -17.86 0.91
N PRO A 228 -3.97 -16.96 1.80
CA PRO A 228 -3.16 -15.81 1.38
C PRO A 228 -1.92 -16.25 0.61
N LEU A 229 -1.67 -15.59 -0.53
CA LEU A 229 -0.48 -15.82 -1.34
C LEU A 229 0.75 -15.35 -0.58
N ARG A 230 1.85 -16.12 -0.65
CA ARG A 230 3.09 -15.86 0.07
C ARG A 230 4.28 -15.98 -0.86
N PHE A 231 5.13 -14.97 -0.88
CA PHE A 231 6.32 -14.91 -1.73
C PHE A 231 7.52 -14.49 -0.89
N GLN A 232 8.59 -15.30 -0.89
CA GLN A 232 9.84 -14.94 -0.25
C GLN A 232 10.64 -13.99 -1.15
N ALA A 233 11.26 -12.98 -0.54
CA ALA A 233 12.13 -12.03 -1.21
C ALA A 233 13.56 -12.11 -0.62
N SER A 234 14.56 -12.14 -1.49
CA SER A 234 15.98 -12.14 -1.13
C SER A 234 16.42 -10.82 -0.47
N SER A 235 15.71 -9.73 -0.74
CA SER A 235 16.06 -8.40 -0.24
C SER A 235 14.84 -7.52 0.09
N ARG A 236 15.06 -6.56 1.00
CA ARG A 236 14.09 -5.49 1.35
C ARG A 236 13.68 -4.63 0.16
N SER A 237 14.55 -4.49 -0.83
CA SER A 237 14.28 -3.80 -2.10
C SER A 237 13.33 -4.63 -2.96
N GLU A 238 13.64 -5.91 -3.17
CA GLU A 238 12.80 -6.84 -3.92
C GLU A 238 11.40 -6.97 -3.30
N ALA A 239 11.30 -7.17 -1.99
CA ALA A 239 10.01 -7.25 -1.29
C ALA A 239 9.12 -6.03 -1.54
N ARG A 240 9.71 -4.82 -1.58
CA ARG A 240 9.01 -3.57 -1.89
C ARG A 240 8.64 -3.45 -3.37
N THR A 241 9.51 -3.91 -4.28
CA THR A 241 9.22 -3.93 -5.71
C THR A 241 8.07 -4.90 -6.02
N ILE A 242 8.09 -6.10 -5.44
CA ILE A 242 6.98 -7.06 -5.51
C ILE A 242 5.69 -6.42 -5.01
N ALA A 243 5.67 -5.89 -3.78
CA ALA A 243 4.47 -5.29 -3.20
C ALA A 243 3.94 -4.10 -4.02
N GLN A 244 4.81 -3.22 -4.53
CA GLN A 244 4.42 -2.09 -5.38
C GLN A 244 3.86 -2.57 -6.73
N ASN A 245 4.48 -3.56 -7.37
CA ASN A 245 4.00 -4.10 -8.64
C ASN A 245 2.66 -4.82 -8.47
N CYS A 246 2.43 -5.53 -7.36
CA CYS A 246 1.10 -6.10 -7.04
C CYS A 246 0.03 -5.01 -6.82
N VAL A 247 0.38 -3.86 -6.23
CA VAL A 247 -0.52 -2.70 -6.11
C VAL A 247 -0.87 -2.10 -7.47
N GLU A 248 0.09 -1.99 -8.40
CA GLU A 248 -0.21 -1.50 -9.76
C GLU A 248 -0.96 -2.55 -10.61
N ALA A 249 -0.64 -3.84 -10.45
CA ALA A 249 -1.37 -4.94 -11.08
C ALA A 249 -2.85 -4.93 -10.67
N TRP A 250 -3.16 -4.76 -9.37
CA TRP A 250 -4.53 -4.58 -8.89
C TRP A 250 -5.23 -3.40 -9.58
N LYS A 251 -4.59 -2.23 -9.69
CA LYS A 251 -5.17 -1.04 -10.34
C LYS A 251 -5.42 -1.25 -11.83
N SER A 252 -4.54 -2.00 -12.51
CA SER A 252 -4.70 -2.35 -13.92
C SER A 252 -5.87 -3.32 -14.10
N TRP A 253 -5.82 -4.44 -13.37
CA TRP A 253 -6.81 -5.53 -13.41
C TRP A 253 -8.22 -5.05 -13.05
N SER A 254 -8.37 -4.30 -11.95
CA SER A 254 -9.69 -3.82 -11.48
C SER A 254 -10.35 -2.84 -12.44
N ARG A 255 -9.59 -2.04 -13.20
CA ARG A 255 -10.14 -1.17 -14.26
C ARG A 255 -10.66 -1.98 -15.44
N SER A 256 -9.96 -3.04 -15.83
CA SER A 256 -10.33 -3.88 -16.96
C SER A 256 -11.53 -4.78 -16.65
N ASN A 257 -11.59 -5.33 -15.44
CA ASN A 257 -12.53 -6.41 -15.10
C ASN A 257 -13.73 -5.98 -14.25
N LEU A 258 -13.60 -4.96 -13.38
CA LEU A 258 -14.67 -4.59 -12.43
C LEU A 258 -15.55 -3.41 -12.89
N ASN A 259 -15.35 -2.88 -14.10
CA ASN A 259 -16.09 -1.73 -14.64
C ASN A 259 -16.15 -0.52 -13.67
N LEU A 260 -15.11 -0.33 -12.87
CA LEU A 260 -15.07 0.75 -11.88
C LEU A 260 -15.05 2.11 -12.60
N PRO A 261 -15.94 3.06 -12.25
CA PRO A 261 -15.88 4.41 -12.80
C PRO A 261 -14.54 5.06 -12.43
N ALA A 262 -13.96 5.77 -13.40
CA ALA A 262 -12.64 6.40 -13.32
C ALA A 262 -12.59 7.62 -12.40
#